data_AF-A0A5E4NSC9-F1
#
_entry.id   AF-A0A5E4NSC9-F1
#
_cell.length_a   1.000
_cell.length_b   1.000
_cell.length_c   1.000
_cell.angle_alpha   90.00
_cell.angle_beta   90.00
_cell.angle_gamma   90.00
#
_symmetry.space_group_name_H-M   'P 1'
#
loop_
_entity.id
_entity.type
_entity.pdbx_description
1 polymer ?
#
loop_
_entity_poly.entity_id
_entity_poly.type
_entity_poly.pdbx_seq_one_letter_code
_entity_poly.pdbx_strand_id
1 'polypeptide(L)'
;LDPVHYYTTPGFAWNAMFRKTGIELESITDIDIYLMFEQGIRRGLSQCSISYSKTNNKYIGEKYKKEQTEKTTPKYLLNLDANNLYGWGMCEYLPYKGSKWSDPDCFDTERILKMKEDHKKCYIFEVDLKYPEKLHDLHSDYPLAPENVFYNKELTKLTTTLYDKKKYNLHYSNLRLYLSLGLKLKKIHRVIEFEQKDWLRPYI
;
A
#
# COMPACT_ATOMS: atom_id res chain seq x y z
N LEU A 1 25.51 -21.78 4.14
CA LEU A 1 24.87 -21.04 5.25
C LEU A 1 24.28 -22.12 6.13
N ASP A 2 24.84 -22.30 7.31
CA ASP A 2 24.33 -23.27 8.28
C ASP A 2 23.38 -22.53 9.24
N PRO A 3 22.11 -22.95 9.37
CA PRO A 3 21.16 -22.33 10.30
C PRO A 3 21.65 -22.24 11.75
N VAL A 4 22.52 -23.15 12.21
CA VAL A 4 23.03 -23.16 13.60
C VAL A 4 23.99 -22.01 13.90
N HIS A 5 24.44 -21.29 12.87
CA HIS A 5 25.31 -20.11 13.02
C HIS A 5 24.55 -18.78 13.05
N TYR A 6 23.21 -18.78 13.12
CA TYR A 6 22.40 -17.56 13.12
C TYR A 6 21.59 -17.43 14.41
N TYR A 7 21.57 -16.22 14.97
CA TYR A 7 20.78 -15.90 16.15
C TYR A 7 19.27 -15.93 15.90
N THR A 8 18.83 -15.63 14.67
CA THR A 8 17.41 -15.54 14.32
C THR A 8 17.14 -16.06 12.91
N THR A 9 15.95 -16.62 12.70
CA THR A 9 15.49 -17.08 11.38
C THR A 9 15.44 -15.96 10.34
N PRO A 10 14.99 -14.72 10.65
CA PRO A 10 15.07 -13.61 9.70
C PRO A 10 16.51 -13.25 9.30
N GLY A 11 17.47 -13.30 10.23
CA GLY A 11 18.88 -13.07 9.93
C GLY A 11 19.45 -14.13 8.98
N PHE A 12 19.09 -15.39 9.18
CA PHE A 12 19.42 -16.48 8.26
C PHE A 12 18.78 -16.26 6.88
N ALA A 13 17.48 -15.96 6.84
CA ALA A 13 16.75 -15.73 5.60
C ALA A 13 17.32 -14.56 4.79
N TRP A 14 17.65 -13.45 5.46
CA TRP A 14 18.26 -12.26 4.86
C TRP A 14 19.64 -12.58 4.22
N ASN A 15 20.48 -13.34 4.91
CA ASN A 15 21.79 -13.75 4.37
C ASN A 15 21.63 -14.77 3.22
N ALA A 16 20.67 -15.70 3.33
CA ALA A 16 20.33 -16.61 2.24
C ALA A 16 19.84 -15.88 0.99
N MET A 17 19.05 -14.82 1.18
CA MET A 17 18.62 -13.93 0.11
C MET A 17 19.80 -13.26 -0.58
N PHE A 18 20.72 -12.64 0.17
CA PHE A 18 21.92 -12.05 -0.43
C PHE A 18 22.76 -13.06 -1.19
N ARG A 19 22.98 -14.24 -0.61
CA ARG A 19 23.76 -15.30 -1.27
C ARG A 19 23.11 -15.81 -2.55
N LYS A 20 21.78 -15.92 -2.59
CA LYS A 20 21.04 -16.43 -3.76
C LYS A 20 20.94 -15.38 -4.86
N THR A 21 20.72 -14.12 -4.51
CA THR A 21 20.45 -13.03 -5.46
C THR A 21 21.72 -12.29 -5.90
N GLY A 22 22.78 -12.31 -5.07
CA GLY A 22 23.99 -11.53 -5.30
C GLY A 22 23.76 -10.02 -5.27
N ILE A 23 22.64 -9.55 -4.70
CA ILE A 23 22.28 -8.13 -4.69
C ILE A 23 23.18 -7.35 -3.74
N GLU A 24 23.59 -6.16 -4.17
CA GLU A 24 24.24 -5.16 -3.32
C GLU A 24 23.23 -4.03 -3.06
N LEU A 25 22.83 -3.86 -1.81
CA LEU A 25 21.91 -2.81 -1.37
C LEU A 25 22.72 -1.61 -0.89
N GLU A 26 22.40 -0.43 -1.38
CA GLU A 26 22.99 0.82 -0.92
C GLU A 26 22.36 1.26 0.41
N SER A 27 23.21 1.63 1.38
CA SER A 27 22.77 2.25 2.62
C SER A 27 22.29 3.68 2.38
N ILE A 28 21.12 4.03 2.92
CA ILE A 28 20.62 5.40 2.89
C ILE A 28 21.48 6.26 3.83
N THR A 29 22.17 7.25 3.28
CA THR A 29 23.06 8.17 4.02
C THR A 29 22.40 9.50 4.37
N ASP A 30 21.43 9.94 3.56
CA ASP A 30 20.65 11.15 3.80
C ASP A 30 19.52 10.87 4.79
N ILE A 31 19.56 11.56 5.94
CA ILE A 31 18.58 11.41 7.03
C ILE A 31 17.18 11.85 6.60
N ASP A 32 17.04 12.87 5.75
CA ASP A 32 15.74 13.39 5.33
C ASP A 32 15.06 12.42 4.35
N ILE A 33 15.85 11.76 3.50
CA ILE A 33 15.39 10.66 2.64
C ILE A 33 14.90 9.50 3.52
N TYR A 34 15.70 9.09 4.51
CA TYR A 34 15.33 8.03 5.46
C TYR A 34 14.03 8.35 6.20
N LEU A 35 13.89 9.57 6.74
CA LEU A 35 12.70 10.01 7.45
C LEU A 35 11.47 10.04 6.53
N MET A 36 11.61 10.41 5.27
CA MET A 36 10.51 10.39 4.30
C MET A 36 10.04 8.97 3.98
N PHE A 37 10.97 8.00 3.86
CA PHE A 37 10.63 6.58 3.75
C PHE A 37 9.88 6.08 4.98
N GLU A 38 10.39 6.34 6.19
CA GLU A 38 9.74 5.96 7.46
C GLU A 38 8.32 6.55 7.57
N GLN A 39 8.17 7.84 7.24
CA GLN A 39 6.86 8.51 7.21
C GLN A 39 5.93 7.95 6.13
N GLY A 40 6.45 7.28 5.10
CA GLY A 40 5.70 6.60 4.04
C GLY A 40 5.23 5.20 4.42
N ILE A 41 5.79 4.58 5.46
CA ILE A 41 5.42 3.23 5.89
C ILE A 41 3.96 3.22 6.36
N ARG A 42 3.18 2.30 5.80
CA ARG A 42 1.80 2.01 6.19
C ARG A 42 1.74 0.54 6.60
N ARG A 43 1.10 0.25 7.73
CA ARG A 43 0.89 -1.13 8.20
C ARG A 43 -0.28 -1.77 7.43
N GLY A 44 -0.62 -3.01 7.76
CA GLY A 44 -1.83 -3.65 7.24
C GLY A 44 -3.07 -2.81 7.54
N LEU A 45 -3.90 -2.59 6.52
CA LEU A 45 -5.16 -1.88 6.68
C LEU A 45 -6.25 -2.84 7.16
N SER A 46 -6.94 -2.46 8.24
CA SER A 46 -8.13 -3.14 8.72
C SER A 46 -9.31 -2.18 8.68
N GLN A 47 -10.23 -2.44 7.76
CA GLN A 47 -11.41 -1.62 7.51
C GLN A 47 -12.68 -2.48 7.60
N CYS A 48 -13.72 -1.94 8.23
CA CYS A 48 -15.02 -2.59 8.34
C CYS A 48 -16.10 -1.60 7.91
N SER A 49 -16.67 -1.81 6.71
CA SER A 49 -17.67 -0.92 6.13
C SER A 49 -19.10 -1.28 6.56
N ILE A 50 -19.34 -2.57 6.85
CA ILE A 50 -20.63 -3.08 7.34
C ILE A 50 -20.40 -3.82 8.65
N SER A 51 -20.96 -3.30 9.74
CA SER A 51 -20.76 -3.82 11.10
C SER A 51 -21.32 -5.22 11.33
N TYR A 52 -22.36 -5.61 10.58
CA TYR A 52 -22.96 -6.93 10.69
C TYR A 52 -23.64 -7.38 9.40
N SER A 53 -23.37 -8.62 9.02
CA SER A 53 -24.05 -9.28 7.90
C SER A 53 -24.22 -10.75 8.21
N LYS A 54 -25.43 -11.28 8.00
CA LYS A 54 -25.75 -12.69 8.22
C LYS A 54 -26.18 -13.33 6.91
N THR A 55 -25.59 -14.48 6.61
CA THR A 55 -25.98 -15.30 5.45
C THR A 55 -27.40 -15.86 5.62
N ASN A 56 -28.18 -15.90 4.54
CA ASN A 56 -29.49 -16.56 4.49
C ASN A 56 -29.70 -17.14 3.09
N ASN A 57 -29.32 -18.40 2.92
CA ASN A 57 -29.45 -19.13 1.68
C ASN A 57 -29.65 -20.63 1.94
N LYS A 58 -30.09 -21.38 0.93
CA LYS A 58 -30.43 -22.81 1.05
C LYS A 58 -29.29 -23.72 1.53
N TYR A 59 -28.04 -23.27 1.48
CA TYR A 59 -26.86 -24.08 1.85
C TYR A 59 -26.55 -24.08 3.35
N ILE A 60 -27.24 -23.26 4.17
CA ILE A 60 -27.00 -23.22 5.62
C ILE A 60 -27.85 -24.21 6.43
N GLY A 61 -28.49 -25.17 5.75
CA GLY A 61 -29.22 -26.28 6.37
C GLY A 61 -30.41 -25.82 7.22
N GLU A 62 -30.56 -26.39 8.42
CA GLU A 62 -31.66 -26.12 9.35
C GLU A 62 -31.79 -24.64 9.77
N LYS A 63 -30.70 -23.86 9.65
CA LYS A 63 -30.70 -22.42 9.95
C LYS A 63 -31.31 -21.57 8.82
N TYR A 64 -31.64 -22.18 7.68
CA TYR A 64 -32.22 -21.50 6.53
C TYR A 64 -33.68 -21.10 6.79
N LYS A 65 -33.96 -19.80 6.68
CA LYS A 65 -35.30 -19.25 6.90
C LYS A 65 -35.99 -19.01 5.55
N LYS A 66 -36.67 -20.04 5.04
CA LYS A 66 -37.41 -20.03 3.76
C LYS A 66 -38.35 -18.82 3.62
N GLU A 67 -39.10 -18.51 4.66
CA GLU A 67 -40.08 -17.41 4.68
C GLU A 67 -39.44 -16.02 4.46
N GLN A 68 -38.15 -15.86 4.78
CA GLN A 68 -37.43 -14.60 4.58
C GLN A 68 -36.89 -14.46 3.14
N THR A 69 -36.54 -15.58 2.50
CA THR A 69 -36.04 -15.62 1.11
C THR A 69 -37.15 -15.57 0.05
N GLU A 70 -38.41 -15.83 0.40
CA GLU A 70 -39.55 -15.59 -0.50
C GLU A 70 -39.85 -14.08 -0.65
N LYS A 71 -39.44 -13.27 0.34
CA LYS A 71 -39.62 -11.81 0.36
C LYS A 71 -38.38 -11.03 -0.09
N THR A 72 -37.20 -11.66 -0.13
CA THR A 72 -35.91 -11.01 -0.41
C THR A 72 -34.93 -11.93 -1.13
N THR A 73 -33.97 -11.37 -1.84
CA THR A 73 -32.92 -12.13 -2.53
C THR A 73 -32.05 -12.93 -1.55
N PRO A 74 -31.68 -14.19 -1.85
CA PRO A 74 -30.80 -14.99 -1.00
C PRO A 74 -29.47 -14.29 -0.74
N LYS A 75 -29.01 -14.30 0.52
CA LYS A 75 -27.79 -13.60 0.95
C LYS A 75 -26.64 -14.59 1.14
N TYR A 76 -25.53 -14.31 0.47
CA TYR A 76 -24.28 -15.08 0.54
C TYR A 76 -23.18 -14.25 1.20
N LEU A 77 -22.23 -14.91 1.85
CA LEU A 77 -21.00 -14.32 2.35
C LEU A 77 -19.84 -15.02 1.65
N LEU A 78 -18.91 -14.22 1.12
CA LEU A 78 -17.70 -14.69 0.48
C LEU A 78 -16.51 -14.30 1.35
N ASN A 79 -15.65 -15.27 1.66
CA ASN A 79 -14.37 -15.02 2.32
C ASN A 79 -13.25 -15.21 1.30
N LEU A 80 -12.44 -14.18 1.10
CA LEU A 80 -11.29 -14.20 0.19
C LEU A 80 -10.03 -13.97 1.00
N ASP A 81 -9.04 -14.82 0.80
CA ASP A 81 -7.72 -14.69 1.42
C ASP A 81 -6.65 -14.77 0.33
N ALA A 82 -5.69 -13.86 0.39
CA ALA A 82 -4.59 -13.81 -0.56
C ALA A 82 -3.43 -14.70 -0.09
N ASN A 83 -3.18 -15.78 -0.81
CA ASN A 83 -2.05 -16.67 -0.55
C ASN A 83 -0.73 -15.91 -0.66
N ASN A 84 0.01 -15.81 0.45
CA ASN A 84 1.34 -15.17 0.51
C ASN A 84 1.36 -13.72 -0.02
N LEU A 85 0.44 -12.88 0.46
CA LEU A 85 0.33 -11.47 0.05
C LEU A 85 1.67 -10.71 0.11
N TYR A 86 2.43 -10.86 1.19
CA TYR A 86 3.73 -10.18 1.32
C TYR A 86 4.78 -10.75 0.37
N GLY A 87 4.83 -12.06 0.18
CA GLY A 87 5.74 -12.66 -0.80
C GLY A 87 5.46 -12.18 -2.22
N TRP A 88 4.18 -12.05 -2.59
CA TRP A 88 3.80 -11.43 -3.86
C TRP A 88 4.31 -10.00 -3.99
N GLY A 89 4.12 -9.17 -2.95
CA GLY A 89 4.66 -7.79 -2.94
C GLY A 89 6.19 -7.72 -2.92
N MET A 90 6.86 -8.72 -2.34
CA MET A 90 8.32 -8.85 -2.36
C MET A 90 8.84 -9.26 -3.75
N CYS A 91 8.01 -9.83 -4.61
CA CYS A 91 8.35 -10.13 -6.00
C CYS A 91 8.21 -8.92 -6.94
N GLU A 92 7.74 -7.78 -6.46
CA GLU A 92 7.67 -6.53 -7.23
C GLU A 92 9.06 -5.88 -7.35
N TYR A 93 9.13 -4.81 -8.14
CA TYR A 93 10.35 -4.00 -8.24
C TYR A 93 10.56 -3.19 -6.97
N LEU A 94 11.68 -3.44 -6.29
CA LEU A 94 12.02 -2.82 -5.01
C LEU A 94 13.24 -1.90 -5.15
N PRO A 95 13.31 -0.80 -4.37
CA PRO A 95 14.50 0.06 -4.33
C PRO A 95 15.73 -0.76 -3.97
N TYR A 96 16.87 -0.46 -4.58
CA TYR A 96 18.15 -1.09 -4.22
C TYR A 96 19.33 -0.11 -4.15
N LYS A 97 19.29 0.99 -4.91
CA LYS A 97 20.33 2.04 -4.88
C LYS A 97 19.86 3.36 -5.52
N GLY A 98 20.73 4.35 -5.49
CA GLY A 98 20.63 5.62 -6.21
C GLY A 98 19.59 6.57 -5.62
N SER A 99 19.26 6.43 -4.33
CA SER A 99 18.26 7.29 -3.68
C SER A 99 18.76 8.72 -3.59
N LYS A 100 18.07 9.65 -4.25
CA LYS A 100 18.38 11.08 -4.23
C LYS A 100 17.15 11.96 -4.41
N TRP A 101 17.28 13.23 -4.04
CA TRP A 101 16.24 14.23 -4.30
C TRP A 101 16.12 14.53 -5.79
N SER A 102 14.88 14.62 -6.26
CA SER A 102 14.52 15.09 -7.59
C SER A 102 13.78 16.42 -7.47
N ASP A 103 13.88 17.25 -8.50
CA ASP A 103 13.20 18.54 -8.56
C ASP A 103 11.67 18.35 -8.66
N PRO A 104 10.88 18.79 -7.66
CA PRO A 104 9.42 18.67 -7.70
C PRO A 104 8.77 19.37 -8.88
N ASP A 105 9.37 20.46 -9.38
CA ASP A 105 8.81 21.28 -10.45
C ASP A 105 8.86 20.58 -11.82
N CYS A 106 9.63 19.50 -11.91
CA CYS A 106 9.62 18.62 -13.07
C CYS A 106 8.31 17.82 -13.21
N PHE A 107 7.47 17.76 -12.18
CA PHE A 107 6.30 16.87 -12.16
C PHE A 107 4.98 17.63 -12.07
N ASP A 108 4.03 17.20 -12.89
CA ASP A 108 2.64 17.65 -12.84
C ASP A 108 1.69 16.44 -12.92
N THR A 109 0.40 16.73 -12.83
CA THR A 109 -0.64 15.68 -12.84
C THR A 109 -0.62 14.87 -14.14
N GLU A 110 -0.43 15.52 -15.29
CA GLU A 110 -0.42 14.85 -16.58
C GLU A 110 0.79 13.93 -16.74
N ARG A 111 1.97 14.41 -16.37
CA ARG A 111 3.21 13.64 -16.39
C ARG A 111 3.07 12.43 -15.49
N ILE A 112 2.59 12.59 -14.26
CA ILE A 112 2.39 11.47 -13.32
C ILE A 112 1.42 10.42 -13.89
N LEU A 113 0.32 10.85 -14.51
CA LEU A 113 -0.63 9.93 -15.15
C LEU A 113 -0.02 9.20 -16.36
N LYS A 114 0.87 9.86 -17.11
CA LYS A 114 1.57 9.31 -18.29
C LYS A 114 2.83 8.51 -17.92
N MET A 115 3.25 8.51 -16.65
CA MET A 115 4.40 7.72 -16.21
C MET A 115 4.13 6.24 -16.45
N LYS A 116 4.94 5.66 -17.33
CA LYS A 116 4.98 4.22 -17.56
C LYS A 116 5.63 3.54 -16.37
N GLU A 117 5.40 2.25 -16.26
CA GLU A 117 6.19 1.39 -15.39
C GLU A 117 7.61 1.29 -15.96
N ASP A 118 8.43 2.29 -15.64
CA ASP A 118 9.88 2.17 -15.80
C ASP A 118 10.37 1.24 -14.70
N HIS A 119 10.79 0.05 -15.11
CA HIS A 119 11.30 -0.98 -14.21
C HIS A 119 12.67 -0.61 -13.63
N LYS A 120 13.36 0.40 -14.15
CA LYS A 120 14.69 0.80 -13.68
C LYS A 120 14.65 1.98 -12.73
N LYS A 121 13.86 3.02 -13.02
CA LYS A 121 13.76 4.23 -12.20
C LYS A 121 12.39 4.39 -11.57
N CYS A 122 12.38 4.84 -10.33
CA CYS A 122 11.16 4.98 -9.55
C CYS A 122 11.18 6.24 -8.68
N TYR A 123 9.99 6.60 -8.18
CA TYR A 123 9.77 7.83 -7.44
C TYR A 123 8.83 7.62 -6.25
N ILE A 124 9.14 8.31 -5.15
CA ILE A 124 8.24 8.52 -4.02
C ILE A 124 7.98 10.02 -3.91
N PHE A 125 6.71 10.38 -3.74
CA PHE A 125 6.26 11.75 -3.68
C PHE A 125 5.75 12.07 -2.28
N GLU A 126 6.02 13.29 -1.82
CA GLU A 126 5.30 13.95 -0.72
C GLU A 126 4.35 14.98 -1.32
N VAL A 127 3.03 14.77 -1.20
CA VAL A 127 2.02 15.58 -1.89
C VAL A 127 0.88 16.03 -1.01
N ASP A 128 0.23 17.12 -1.41
CA ASP A 128 -1.12 17.44 -0.97
C ASP A 128 -2.14 16.89 -1.98
N LEU A 129 -3.14 16.14 -1.50
CA LEU A 129 -4.23 15.59 -2.29
C LEU A 129 -5.56 16.15 -1.79
N LYS A 130 -6.39 16.65 -2.70
CA LYS A 130 -7.78 16.98 -2.41
C LYS A 130 -8.67 15.79 -2.70
N TYR A 131 -9.56 15.49 -1.75
CA TYR A 131 -10.62 14.50 -1.88
C TYR A 131 -11.92 15.21 -2.29
N PRO A 132 -12.39 15.06 -3.54
CA PRO A 132 -13.63 15.70 -3.96
C PRO A 132 -14.85 15.07 -3.27
N GLU A 133 -15.74 15.90 -2.73
CA GLU A 133 -16.98 15.46 -2.06
C GLU A 133 -17.84 14.53 -2.93
N LYS A 134 -17.88 14.77 -4.24
CA LYS A 134 -18.59 13.92 -5.20
C LYS A 134 -18.14 12.44 -5.23
N LEU A 135 -16.98 12.13 -4.65
CA LEU A 135 -16.45 10.75 -4.56
C LEU A 135 -16.77 10.09 -3.21
N HIS A 136 -17.34 10.82 -2.24
CA HIS A 136 -17.51 10.31 -0.88
C HIS A 136 -18.43 9.09 -0.82
N ASP A 137 -19.56 9.13 -1.54
CA ASP A 137 -20.48 8.00 -1.60
C ASP A 137 -19.87 6.82 -2.35
N LEU A 138 -19.12 7.08 -3.43
CA LEU A 138 -18.48 6.02 -4.22
C LEU A 138 -17.35 5.32 -3.47
N HIS A 139 -16.61 6.07 -2.64
CA HIS A 139 -15.44 5.57 -1.92
C HIS A 139 -15.72 5.29 -0.44
N SER A 140 -16.99 5.30 0.00
CA SER A 140 -17.35 5.14 1.41
C SER A 140 -16.86 3.83 2.01
N ASP A 141 -16.85 2.77 1.20
CA ASP A 141 -16.49 1.43 1.65
C ASP A 141 -14.98 1.27 1.82
N TYR A 142 -14.19 1.93 0.96
CA TYR A 142 -12.74 1.82 0.95
C TYR A 142 -12.08 3.14 0.52
N PRO A 143 -12.05 4.17 1.39
CA PRO A 143 -11.42 5.44 1.06
C PRO A 143 -9.93 5.29 0.75
N LEU A 144 -9.46 5.99 -0.29
CA LEU A 144 -8.06 5.99 -0.70
C LEU A 144 -7.14 6.72 0.30
N ALA A 145 -5.83 6.47 0.16
CA ALA A 145 -4.76 7.14 0.90
C ALA A 145 -4.90 7.06 2.43
N PRO A 146 -4.86 5.85 3.02
CA PRO A 146 -5.00 5.67 4.46
C PRO A 146 -3.86 6.36 5.24
N GLU A 147 -4.20 6.94 6.39
CA GLU A 147 -3.29 7.74 7.21
C GLU A 147 -3.27 7.27 8.67
N ASN A 148 -2.13 7.45 9.33
CA ASN A 148 -1.99 7.13 10.75
C ASN A 148 -2.64 8.24 11.58
N VAL A 149 -3.78 7.94 12.20
CA VAL A 149 -4.51 8.86 13.07
C VAL A 149 -4.25 8.48 14.53
N PHE A 150 -3.94 9.46 15.37
CA PHE A 150 -3.83 9.26 16.82
C PHE A 150 -5.22 9.18 17.44
N TYR A 151 -5.55 8.03 18.02
CA TYR A 151 -6.75 7.90 18.84
C TYR A 151 -6.34 7.94 20.31
N ASN A 152 -6.85 8.90 21.07
CA ASN A 152 -6.63 9.03 22.51
C ASN A 152 -5.15 8.95 22.98
N LYS A 153 -4.23 9.56 22.22
CA LYS A 153 -2.82 9.81 22.57
C LYS A 153 -1.89 8.60 22.78
N GLU A 154 -2.39 7.37 22.78
CA GLU A 154 -1.54 6.20 23.14
C GLU A 154 -1.14 5.32 21.95
N LEU A 155 -2.00 5.16 20.93
CA LEU A 155 -1.69 4.31 19.77
C LEU A 155 -2.18 4.94 18.46
N THR A 156 -1.32 4.89 17.44
CA THR A 156 -1.68 5.27 16.07
C THR A 156 -2.48 4.15 15.41
N LYS A 157 -3.60 4.51 14.80
CA LYS A 157 -4.40 3.59 13.98
C LYS A 157 -4.37 4.05 12.53
N LEU A 158 -3.98 3.14 11.63
CA LEU A 158 -4.10 3.37 10.20
C LEU A 158 -5.59 3.41 9.84
N THR A 159 -6.06 4.56 9.36
CA THR A 159 -7.47 4.83 9.10
C THR A 159 -7.66 5.31 7.67
N THR A 160 -8.67 4.78 6.98
CA THR A 160 -9.13 5.32 5.70
C THR A 160 -10.09 6.46 5.99
N THR A 161 -9.81 7.67 5.51
CA THR A 161 -10.68 8.83 5.69
C THR A 161 -10.93 9.51 4.34
N LEU A 162 -12.07 10.16 4.22
CA LEU A 162 -12.45 10.96 3.04
C LEU A 162 -11.90 12.40 3.10
N TYR A 163 -11.00 12.70 4.03
CA TYR A 163 -10.43 14.03 4.17
C TYR A 163 -9.32 14.30 3.15
N ASP A 164 -9.09 15.58 2.86
CA ASP A 164 -7.90 16.04 2.13
C ASP A 164 -6.62 15.54 2.83
N LYS A 165 -5.62 15.17 2.04
CA LYS A 165 -4.33 14.69 2.51
C LYS A 165 -3.30 15.80 2.40
N LYS A 166 -2.49 15.97 3.44
CA LYS A 166 -1.41 16.96 3.51
C LYS A 166 -0.09 16.26 3.72
N LYS A 167 0.93 16.65 2.94
CA LYS A 167 2.28 16.04 3.00
C LYS A 167 2.23 14.51 3.04
N TYR A 168 1.41 13.92 2.17
CA TYR A 168 1.18 12.50 2.11
C TYR A 168 2.29 11.84 1.28
N ASN A 169 3.02 10.92 1.91
CA ASN A 169 4.10 10.17 1.27
C ASN A 169 3.58 8.90 0.61
N LEU A 170 3.86 8.73 -0.68
CA LEU A 170 3.45 7.56 -1.44
C LEU A 170 4.31 7.27 -2.67
N HIS A 171 4.34 6.00 -3.04
CA HIS A 171 4.93 5.52 -4.28
C HIS A 171 4.19 6.04 -5.51
N TYR A 172 4.89 6.29 -6.62
CA TYR A 172 4.31 6.85 -7.83
C TYR A 172 3.12 6.04 -8.38
N SER A 173 3.15 4.70 -8.27
CA SER A 173 2.06 3.85 -8.74
C SER A 173 0.76 4.09 -7.97
N ASN A 174 0.85 4.28 -6.65
CA ASN A 174 -0.30 4.63 -5.80
C ASN A 174 -0.78 6.04 -6.11
N LEU A 175 0.12 7.00 -6.33
CA LEU A 175 -0.27 8.34 -6.73
C LEU A 175 -1.01 8.33 -8.07
N ARG A 176 -0.48 7.63 -9.07
CA ARG A 176 -1.12 7.43 -10.38
C ARG A 176 -2.51 6.83 -10.23
N LEU A 177 -2.65 5.76 -9.43
CA LEU A 177 -3.92 5.12 -9.13
C LEU A 177 -4.91 6.10 -8.49
N TYR A 178 -4.50 6.83 -7.46
CA TYR A 178 -5.35 7.76 -6.74
C TYR A 178 -5.84 8.90 -7.63
N LEU A 179 -4.98 9.43 -8.49
CA LEU A 179 -5.35 10.44 -9.48
C LEU A 179 -6.32 9.88 -10.53
N SER A 180 -6.11 8.64 -11.00
CA SER A 180 -7.06 7.99 -11.92
C SER A 180 -8.43 7.71 -11.29
N LEU A 181 -8.47 7.49 -9.97
CA LEU A 181 -9.69 7.33 -9.19
C LEU A 181 -10.31 8.67 -8.77
N GLY A 182 -9.75 9.80 -9.22
CA GLY A 182 -10.37 11.12 -9.13
C GLY A 182 -9.89 12.02 -7.99
N LEU A 183 -8.91 11.59 -7.17
CA LEU A 183 -8.24 12.50 -6.24
C LEU A 183 -7.51 13.59 -7.05
N LYS A 184 -7.43 14.79 -6.48
CA LYS A 184 -6.82 15.94 -7.16
C LYS A 184 -5.50 16.30 -6.52
N LEU A 185 -4.41 16.24 -7.29
CA LEU A 185 -3.12 16.76 -6.85
C LEU A 185 -3.21 18.27 -6.60
N LYS A 186 -2.73 18.72 -5.44
CA LYS A 186 -2.72 20.14 -5.06
C LYS A 186 -1.32 20.72 -5.05
N LYS A 187 -0.36 19.98 -4.51
CA LYS A 187 1.04 20.41 -4.42
C LYS A 187 1.94 19.19 -4.34
N ILE A 188 3.10 19.26 -4.98
CA ILE A 188 4.22 18.36 -4.74
C ILE A 188 5.22 19.13 -3.88
N HIS A 189 5.61 18.57 -2.74
CA HIS A 189 6.57 19.21 -1.83
C HIS A 189 7.97 18.66 -2.04
N ARG A 190 8.10 17.34 -2.13
CA ARG A 190 9.38 16.64 -2.27
C ARG A 190 9.21 15.40 -3.13
N VAL A 191 10.28 15.03 -3.84
CA VAL A 191 10.33 13.84 -4.67
C VAL A 191 11.67 13.14 -4.45
N ILE A 192 11.63 11.86 -4.11
CA ILE A 192 12.80 10.99 -4.08
C ILE A 192 12.78 10.19 -5.38
N GLU A 193 13.91 10.14 -6.10
CA GLU A 193 14.14 9.19 -7.17
C GLU A 193 15.14 8.11 -6.74
N PHE A 194 14.94 6.88 -7.22
CA PHE A 194 15.85 5.76 -6.95
C PHE A 194 15.81 4.72 -8.08
N GLU A 195 16.82 3.84 -8.10
CA GLU A 195 16.83 2.67 -8.96
C GLU A 195 16.16 1.47 -8.27
N GLN A 196 15.37 0.73 -9.03
CA GLN A 196 14.64 -0.45 -8.55
C GLN A 196 14.89 -1.68 -9.43
N LYS A 197 14.77 -2.87 -8.85
CA LYS A 197 14.82 -4.18 -9.52
C LYS A 197 13.94 -5.17 -8.77
N ASP A 198 13.49 -6.23 -9.43
CA ASP A 198 12.82 -7.37 -8.80
C ASP A 198 13.83 -8.31 -8.12
N TRP A 199 14.81 -7.75 -7.41
CA TRP A 199 15.97 -8.48 -6.88
C TRP A 199 15.62 -9.56 -5.86
N LEU A 200 14.44 -9.47 -5.24
CA LEU A 200 13.98 -10.40 -4.22
C LEU A 200 13.15 -11.55 -4.81
N ARG A 201 12.61 -11.39 -6.03
CA ARG A 201 11.79 -12.38 -6.74
C ARG A 201 12.47 -13.74 -6.93
N PRO A 202 13.78 -13.85 -7.25
CA PRO A 202 14.43 -15.15 -7.35
C PRO A 202 14.53 -15.89 -6.01
N TYR A 203 14.44 -15.18 -4.88
CA TYR A 203 14.52 -15.77 -3.55
C TYR A 203 13.19 -16.31 -3.03
N ILE A 204 12.12 -15.53 -3.23
CA ILE A 204 10.73 -15.89 -2.91
C ILE A 204 10.25 -17.02 -3.82
#